data_AF-A0A7W5GVB9-F1
#
_entry.id   AF-A0A7W5GVB9-F1
#
_cell.length_a   1.000
_cell.length_b   1.000
_cell.length_c   1.000
_cell.angle_alpha   90.00
_cell.angle_beta   90.00
_cell.angle_gamma   90.00
#
_symmetry.space_group_name_H-M   'P 1'
#
loop_
_entity.id
_entity.type
_entity.pdbx_description
1 polymer ?
#
loop_
_entity_poly.entity_id
_entity_poly.type
_entity_poly.pdbx_seq_one_letter_code
_entity_poly.pdbx_strand_id
1 'polypeptide(L)'
;MGVVAAVLFVVLLSMSLLATLNWSLLAATADISLGFTQVHAPLGLVMLGLTAIMGLFFFAYVIFLQGSILFETRRHTKEMQAQRELADRAEASRFTELRGFLNAQESAQMARHVERHDALLLRIGQLEDRLRA
;
A
#
# COMPACT_ATOMS: atom_id res chain seq x y z
N MET A 1 -11.91 -8.84 11.00
CA MET A 1 -11.87 -7.76 12.01
C MET A 1 -13.18 -7.62 12.80
N GLY A 2 -14.36 -7.54 12.17
CA GLY A 2 -15.63 -7.29 12.88
C GLY A 2 -16.05 -8.38 13.89
N VAL A 3 -15.89 -9.66 13.57
CA VAL A 3 -16.31 -10.76 14.46
C VAL A 3 -15.51 -10.81 15.77
N VAL A 4 -14.18 -10.67 15.70
CA VAL A 4 -13.32 -10.65 16.90
C VAL A 4 -13.66 -9.46 17.79
N ALA A 5 -13.86 -8.27 17.20
CA ALA A 5 -14.26 -7.08 17.95
C ALA A 5 -15.64 -7.24 18.60
N ALA A 6 -16.60 -7.85 17.90
CA ALA A 6 -17.93 -8.14 18.45
C ALA A 6 -17.85 -9.14 19.61
N VAL A 7 -17.04 -10.20 19.50
CA VAL A 7 -16.82 -11.16 20.58
C VAL A 7 -16.18 -10.48 21.80
N LEU A 8 -15.14 -9.68 21.61
CA LEU A 8 -14.51 -8.92 22.69
C LEU A 8 -15.49 -7.96 23.37
N PHE A 9 -16.33 -7.27 22.60
CA PHE A 9 -17.36 -6.39 23.14
C PHE A 9 -18.37 -7.14 24.00
N VAL A 10 -18.86 -8.31 23.53
CA VAL A 10 -19.78 -9.16 24.30
C VAL A 10 -19.13 -9.66 25.59
N VAL A 11 -17.86 -10.06 25.55
CA VAL A 11 -17.11 -10.48 26.75
C VAL A 11 -16.97 -9.33 27.75
N LEU A 12 -16.57 -8.14 27.30
CA LEU A 12 -16.46 -6.95 28.17
C LEU A 12 -17.80 -6.57 28.79
N LEU A 13 -18.87 -6.62 28.01
CA LEU A 13 -20.22 -6.33 28.50
C LEU A 13 -20.66 -7.38 29.54
N SER A 14 -20.36 -8.65 29.30
CA SER A 14 -20.65 -9.73 30.24
C SER A 14 -19.87 -9.56 31.55
N MET A 15 -18.57 -9.23 31.48
CA MET A 15 -17.74 -8.96 32.67
C MET A 15 -18.26 -7.75 33.46
N SER A 16 -18.63 -6.68 32.77
CA SER A 16 -19.19 -5.47 33.40
C SER A 16 -20.54 -5.76 34.08
N LEU A 17 -21.42 -6.52 33.42
CA LEU A 17 -22.69 -6.93 33.98
C LEU A 17 -22.51 -7.81 35.22
N LEU A 18 -21.62 -8.81 35.16
CA LEU A 18 -21.34 -9.65 36.32
C LEU A 18 -20.73 -8.85 37.47
N ALA A 19 -19.84 -7.90 37.19
CA ALA A 19 -19.21 -7.08 38.21
C ALA A 19 -20.21 -6.15 38.92
N THR A 20 -21.14 -5.57 38.17
CA THR A 20 -22.19 -4.70 38.73
C THR A 20 -23.21 -5.50 39.54
N LEU A 21 -23.66 -6.65 39.05
CA LEU A 21 -24.58 -7.53 39.79
C LEU A 21 -23.94 -8.11 41.06
N ASN A 22 -22.64 -8.42 41.04
CA ASN A 22 -21.91 -9.03 42.15
C ASN A 22 -21.03 -8.01 42.91
N TRP A 23 -21.44 -6.73 42.92
CA TRP A 23 -20.64 -5.66 43.51
C TRP A 23 -20.32 -5.89 45.00
N SER A 24 -21.31 -6.35 45.78
CA SER A 24 -21.13 -6.62 47.21
C SER A 24 -20.10 -7.72 47.48
N LEU A 25 -20.03 -8.76 46.63
CA LEU A 25 -19.03 -9.82 46.73
C LEU A 25 -17.63 -9.31 46.36
N LEU A 26 -17.54 -8.47 45.32
CA LEU A 26 -16.26 -7.91 44.88
C LEU A 26 -15.67 -6.90 45.87
N ALA A 27 -16.54 -6.15 46.54
CA ALA A 27 -16.18 -5.17 47.57
C ALA A 27 -16.00 -5.78 48.97
N ALA A 28 -16.24 -7.09 49.13
CA ALA A 28 -16.00 -7.77 50.40
C ALA A 28 -14.50 -7.77 50.74
N THR A 29 -14.17 -7.28 51.93
CA THR A 29 -12.79 -7.25 52.42
C THR A 29 -12.37 -8.62 52.93
N ALA A 30 -11.17 -9.04 52.56
CA ALA A 30 -10.57 -10.27 53.04
C ALA A 30 -9.10 -10.04 53.38
N ASP A 31 -8.56 -10.89 54.25
CA ASP A 31 -7.12 -10.97 54.48
C ASP A 31 -6.44 -11.63 53.28
N ILE A 32 -5.65 -10.84 52.55
CA ILE A 32 -4.94 -11.28 51.35
C ILE A 32 -3.47 -11.37 51.67
N SER A 33 -2.86 -12.53 51.42
CA SER A 33 -1.41 -12.68 51.47
C SER A 33 -0.77 -12.21 50.16
N LEU A 34 0.15 -11.24 50.25
CA LEU A 34 1.02 -10.79 49.16
C LEU A 34 2.34 -11.59 49.09
N GLY A 35 2.39 -12.76 49.73
CA GLY A 35 3.58 -13.62 49.82
C GLY A 35 4.49 -13.29 51.00
N PHE A 36 4.71 -12.01 51.30
CA PHE A 36 5.53 -11.56 52.45
C PHE A 36 4.75 -10.84 53.55
N THR A 37 3.62 -10.23 53.20
CA THR A 37 2.77 -9.46 54.12
C THR A 37 1.30 -9.78 53.86
N GLN A 38 0.46 -9.63 54.89
CA GLN A 38 -0.99 -9.70 54.72
C GLN A 38 -1.59 -8.30 54.72
N VAL A 39 -2.50 -8.06 53.78
CA VAL A 39 -3.19 -6.79 53.63
C VAL A 39 -4.69 -7.05 53.63
N HIS A 40 -5.42 -6.26 54.43
CA HIS A 40 -6.87 -6.30 54.48
C HIS A 40 -7.43 -5.43 53.36
N ALA A 41 -7.89 -6.05 52.29
CA ALA A 41 -8.41 -5.32 51.13
C ALA A 41 -9.46 -6.16 50.39
N PRO A 42 -10.31 -5.50 49.58
CA PRO A 42 -11.24 -6.21 48.71
C PRO A 42 -10.52 -6.76 47.48
N LEU A 43 -10.15 -8.05 47.53
CA LEU A 43 -9.42 -8.72 46.45
C LEU A 43 -10.12 -8.59 45.10
N GLY A 44 -11.46 -8.68 45.09
CA GLY A 44 -12.26 -8.60 43.89
C GLY A 44 -12.10 -7.26 43.16
N LEU A 45 -12.14 -6.15 43.89
CA LEU A 45 -11.90 -4.81 43.33
C LEU A 45 -10.46 -4.64 42.83
N VAL A 46 -9.47 -5.17 43.55
CA VAL A 46 -8.06 -5.11 43.14
C VAL A 46 -7.85 -5.86 41.82
N MET A 47 -8.36 -7.09 41.71
CA MET A 47 -8.25 -7.91 40.50
C MET A 47 -9.01 -7.32 39.32
N LEU A 48 -10.20 -6.77 39.56
CA LEU A 48 -11.00 -6.10 38.53
C LEU A 48 -10.29 -4.83 38.03
N GLY A 49 -9.73 -4.02 38.94
CA GLY A 49 -8.93 -2.85 38.59
C GLY A 49 -7.70 -3.21 37.77
N LEU A 50 -6.94 -4.23 38.17
CA LEU A 50 -5.77 -4.71 37.42
C LEU A 50 -6.15 -5.16 36.00
N THR A 51 -7.25 -5.91 35.89
CA THR A 51 -7.75 -6.41 34.61
C THR A 51 -8.23 -5.27 33.71
N ALA A 52 -8.92 -4.27 34.27
CA ALA A 52 -9.34 -3.09 33.53
C ALA A 52 -8.14 -2.28 33.00
N ILE A 53 -7.11 -2.08 33.83
CA ILE A 53 -5.86 -1.42 33.43
C ILE A 53 -5.18 -2.20 32.32
N MET A 54 -4.99 -3.52 32.49
CA MET A 54 -4.34 -4.35 31.49
C MET A 54 -5.13 -4.39 30.17
N GLY A 55 -6.46 -4.46 30.26
CA GLY A 55 -7.36 -4.35 29.11
C GLY A 55 -7.21 -3.02 28.36
N LEU A 56 -7.13 -1.91 29.08
CA LEU A 56 -6.91 -0.58 28.50
C LEU A 56 -5.56 -0.49 27.77
N PHE A 57 -4.47 -0.97 28.40
CA PHE A 57 -3.15 -1.02 27.76
C PHE A 57 -3.16 -1.88 26.50
N PHE A 58 -3.80 -3.05 26.56
CA PHE A 58 -3.92 -3.93 25.39
C PHE A 58 -4.71 -3.27 24.26
N PHE A 59 -5.82 -2.59 24.60
CA PHE A 59 -6.63 -1.87 23.62
C PHE A 59 -5.84 -0.73 22.97
N ALA A 60 -5.11 0.06 23.77
CA ALA A 60 -4.23 1.12 23.28
C ALA A 60 -3.12 0.57 22.37
N TYR A 61 -2.50 -0.55 22.76
CA TYR A 61 -1.49 -1.24 21.96
C TYR A 61 -2.05 -1.73 20.62
N VAL A 62 -3.25 -2.32 20.61
CA VAL A 62 -3.91 -2.77 19.38
C VAL A 62 -4.26 -1.59 18.46
N ILE A 63 -4.77 -0.48 19.01
CA ILE A 63 -5.03 0.74 18.22
C ILE A 63 -3.75 1.27 17.61
N PHE A 64 -2.66 1.33 18.39
CA PHE A 64 -1.35 1.75 17.90
C PHE A 64 -0.84 0.85 16.77
N LEU A 65 -0.99 -0.48 16.93
CA LEU A 65 -0.58 -1.45 15.93
C LEU A 65 -1.42 -1.37 14.63
N GLN A 66 -2.75 -1.24 14.75
CA GLN A 66 -3.62 -1.02 13.59
C GLN A 66 -3.32 0.30 12.89
N GLY A 67 -2.98 1.34 13.64
CA GLY A 67 -2.53 2.63 13.10
C GLY A 67 -1.27 2.48 12.24
N SER A 68 -0.30 1.68 12.69
CA SER A 68 0.92 1.38 11.91
C SER A 68 0.60 0.67 10.60
N ILE A 69 -0.26 -0.35 10.62
CA ILE A 69 -0.61 -1.15 9.43
C ILE A 69 -1.33 -0.30 8.37
N LEU A 70 -2.16 0.66 8.80
CA LEU A 70 -2.86 1.59 7.89
C LEU A 70 -1.93 2.68 7.32
N PHE A 71 -0.89 3.06 8.06
CA PHE A 71 0.14 3.98 7.58
C PHE A 71 1.09 3.31 6.57
N GLU A 72 1.42 2.05 6.80
CA GLU A 72 2.32 1.25 5.97
C GLU A 72 1.70 0.93 4.60
N THR A 73 0.38 0.71 4.54
CA THR A 73 -0.34 0.55 3.26
C THR A 73 -0.31 1.82 2.40
N ARG A 74 -0.38 3.02 2.99
CA ARG A 74 -0.24 4.27 2.23
C ARG A 74 1.18 4.45 1.69
N ARG A 75 2.19 3.98 2.41
CA ARG A 75 3.59 4.04 1.97
C ARG A 75 3.86 3.10 0.79
N HIS A 76 3.39 1.85 0.86
CA HIS A 76 3.52 0.90 -0.25
C HIS A 76 2.73 1.30 -1.49
N THR A 77 1.56 1.95 -1.33
CA THR A 77 0.81 2.47 -2.48
C THR A 77 1.58 3.59 -3.18
N LYS A 78 2.23 4.48 -2.43
CA LYS A 78 3.09 5.54 -2.99
C LYS A 78 4.33 4.99 -3.69
N GLU A 79 4.97 3.96 -3.14
CA GLU A 79 6.13 3.30 -3.76
C GLU A 79 5.74 2.57 -5.05
N MET A 80 4.60 1.89 -5.07
CA MET A 80 4.03 1.27 -6.28
C MET A 80 3.64 2.32 -7.34
N GLN A 81 3.09 3.46 -6.94
CA GLN A 81 2.75 4.56 -7.85
C GLN A 81 4.00 5.21 -8.45
N ALA A 82 5.04 5.44 -7.64
CA ALA A 82 6.30 5.99 -8.09
C ALA A 82 7.02 5.04 -9.08
N GLN A 83 6.97 3.73 -8.82
CA GLN A 83 7.51 2.74 -9.77
C GLN A 83 6.71 2.69 -11.08
N ARG A 84 5.39 2.85 -11.01
CA ARG A 84 4.53 2.91 -12.21
C ARG A 84 4.81 4.15 -13.04
N GLU A 85 4.99 5.30 -12.41
CA GLU A 85 5.35 6.53 -13.11
C GLU A 85 6.74 6.45 -13.76
N LEU A 86 7.70 5.81 -13.11
CA LEU A 86 9.03 5.55 -13.70
C LEU A 86 8.95 4.57 -14.88
N ALA A 87 8.12 3.53 -14.79
CA ALA A 87 7.87 2.59 -15.88
C ALA A 87 7.17 3.28 -17.06
N ASP A 88 6.12 4.07 -16.82
CA ASP A 88 5.39 4.79 -17.86
C ASP A 88 6.26 5.84 -18.56
N ARG A 89 7.15 6.53 -17.83
CA ARG A 89 8.15 7.45 -18.43
C ARG A 89 9.16 6.71 -19.29
N ALA A 90 9.65 5.55 -18.83
CA ALA A 90 10.58 4.73 -19.61
C ALA A 90 9.92 4.20 -20.88
N GLU A 91 8.65 3.79 -20.82
CA GLU A 91 7.87 3.38 -21.99
C GLU A 91 7.62 4.57 -22.94
N ALA A 92 7.24 5.75 -22.44
CA ALA A 92 7.05 6.95 -23.26
C ALA A 92 8.33 7.36 -23.99
N SER A 93 9.49 7.22 -23.35
CA SER A 93 10.80 7.45 -23.99
C SER A 93 11.06 6.44 -25.11
N ARG A 94 10.81 5.14 -24.88
CA ARG A 94 10.94 4.11 -25.92
C ARG A 94 10.00 4.35 -27.09
N PHE A 95 8.76 4.78 -26.83
CA PHE A 95 7.80 5.11 -27.89
C PHE A 95 8.24 6.34 -28.70
N THR A 96 8.80 7.35 -28.04
CA THR A 96 9.31 8.55 -28.71
C THR A 96 10.54 8.23 -29.56
N GLU A 97 11.45 7.42 -29.03
CA GLU A 97 12.66 6.98 -29.72
C GLU A 97 12.33 6.09 -30.93
N LEU A 98 11.38 5.15 -30.79
CA LEU A 98 10.93 4.29 -31.90
C LEU A 98 10.25 5.11 -33.01
N ARG A 99 9.41 6.09 -32.64
CA ARG A 99 8.84 7.05 -33.61
C ARG A 99 9.91 7.86 -34.31
N GLY A 100 10.92 8.33 -33.57
CA GLY A 100 12.05 9.06 -34.14
C GLY A 100 12.81 8.20 -35.16
N PHE A 101 13.10 6.94 -34.82
CA PHE A 101 13.76 6.00 -35.71
C PHE A 101 12.93 5.70 -36.98
N LEU A 102 11.63 5.46 -36.83
CA LEU A 102 10.72 5.22 -37.96
C LEU A 102 10.64 6.43 -38.91
N ASN A 103 10.48 7.64 -38.37
CA ASN A 103 10.46 8.86 -39.18
C ASN A 103 11.80 9.10 -39.89
N ALA A 104 12.92 8.85 -39.21
CA ALA A 104 14.25 8.94 -39.81
C ALA A 104 14.44 7.91 -40.93
N GLN A 105 13.94 6.68 -40.74
CA GLN A 105 14.00 5.64 -41.76
C GLN A 105 13.12 5.99 -42.97
N GLU A 106 11.89 6.48 -42.75
CA GLU A 106 10.95 6.85 -43.82
C GLU A 106 11.52 8.00 -44.66
N SER A 107 12.02 9.07 -44.02
CA SER A 107 12.68 10.18 -44.72
C SER A 107 13.91 9.73 -45.51
N ALA A 108 14.73 8.84 -44.94
CA ALA A 108 15.89 8.26 -45.64
C ALA A 108 15.50 7.34 -46.81
N GLN A 109 14.33 6.69 -46.75
CA GLN A 109 13.78 5.94 -47.87
C GLN A 109 13.26 6.87 -48.96
N MET A 110 12.50 7.92 -48.58
CA MET A 110 11.97 8.89 -49.53
C MET A 110 13.09 9.61 -50.29
N ALA A 111 14.15 10.03 -49.59
CA ALA A 111 15.33 10.64 -50.21
C ALA A 111 15.99 9.69 -51.24
N ARG A 112 16.17 8.42 -50.88
CA ARG A 112 16.70 7.40 -51.81
C ARG A 112 15.77 7.13 -52.99
N HIS A 113 14.45 7.22 -52.80
CA HIS A 113 13.50 7.09 -53.89
C HIS A 113 13.61 8.25 -54.87
N VAL A 114 13.70 9.49 -54.40
CA VAL A 114 13.88 10.67 -55.27
C VAL A 114 15.19 10.55 -56.06
N GLU A 115 16.29 10.21 -55.39
CA GLU A 115 17.60 10.06 -56.04
C GLU A 115 17.59 8.98 -57.14
N ARG A 116 16.91 7.85 -56.90
CA ARG A 116 16.73 6.81 -57.92
C ARG A 116 15.87 7.28 -59.09
N HIS A 117 14.80 8.02 -58.85
CA HIS A 117 13.96 8.55 -59.92
C HIS A 117 14.72 9.57 -60.77
N ASP A 118 15.47 10.47 -60.15
CA ASP A 118 16.31 11.43 -60.87
C ASP A 118 17.38 10.72 -61.70
N ALA A 119 18.04 9.70 -61.14
CA ALA A 119 19.01 8.89 -61.87
C ALA A 119 18.38 8.15 -63.07
N LEU A 120 17.16 7.63 -62.92
CA LEU A 120 16.40 6.99 -64.01
C LEU A 120 16.02 8.00 -65.09
N LEU A 121 15.52 9.18 -64.72
CA LEU A 121 15.17 10.25 -65.67
C LEU A 121 16.39 10.73 -66.45
N LEU A 122 17.53 10.91 -65.79
CA LEU A 122 18.81 11.22 -66.45
C LEU A 122 19.23 10.12 -67.44
N ARG A 123 19.07 8.85 -67.06
CA ARG A 123 19.39 7.71 -67.93
C ARG A 123 18.49 7.67 -69.16
N ILE A 124 17.19 7.97 -69.01
CA ILE A 124 16.23 8.07 -70.11
C ILE A 124 16.60 9.22 -71.03
N GLY A 125 16.88 10.40 -70.51
CA GLY A 125 17.31 11.56 -71.31
C GLY A 125 18.57 11.27 -72.13
N GLN A 126 19.58 10.63 -71.52
CA GLN A 126 20.78 10.20 -72.24
C GLN A 126 20.51 9.19 -73.36
N LEU A 127 19.52 8.30 -73.21
CA LEU A 127 19.12 7.36 -74.24
C LEU A 127 18.39 8.06 -75.38
N GLU A 128 17.50 9.01 -75.07
CA GLU A 128 16.82 9.82 -76.09
C GLU A 128 17.80 10.63 -76.93
N ASP A 129 18.80 11.27 -76.31
CA ASP A 129 19.81 12.04 -77.03
C ASP A 129 20.65 11.16 -77.96
N ARG A 130 20.99 9.93 -77.54
CA ARG A 130 21.72 8.96 -78.39
C ARG A 130 20.90 8.44 -79.56
N LEU A 131 19.57 8.36 -79.43
CA LEU A 131 18.67 7.91 -80.50
C LEU A 131 18.40 9.01 -81.54
N ARG A 132 18.63 10.28 -81.19
CA ARG A 132 18.47 11.43 -82.10
C ARG A 132 19.74 11.80 -82.88
N ALA A 133 20.88 11.21 -82.53
CA ALA A 133 22.18 11.39 -83.20
C ALA A 133 22.39 10.32 -84.28
#